data_AF-X1C646-F1
#
_entry.id   AF-X1C646-F1
#
_cell.length_a   1.000
_cell.length_b   1.000
_cell.length_c   1.000
_cell.angle_alpha   90.00
_cell.angle_beta   90.00
_cell.angle_gamma   90.00
#
_symmetry.space_group_name_H-M   'P 1'
#
loop_
_entity.id
_entity.type
_entity.pdbx_description
1 polymer ?
#
loop_
_entity_poly.entity_id
_entity_poly.type
_entity_poly.pdbx_seq_one_letter_code
_entity_poly.pdbx_strand_id
1 'polypeptide(L)'
;MEAIKYIMGPNPVQGIWLGAAEDMTLRERGIEFVDGSAPGFAAVIGATPTNDMAVKIARELQQKSIYVFMSGNTNGKAFAEQLAEEGVDLGWETRLIPFGKEIGATVYSAGFAIRVALTFGGVKPGDYRRILLHNKNRIFAFVLALGEVDDEKYANAAGAINFGFPTIADTDIPAILPRGVCTYEHVVPSIKREEIVSKGIEVRGLKITITEVPVPIPYGPAFEGERVRKEDMHAEFGGTKSKCLEFLYTKDLTEVEDGKIELIGPDVDTIEPGAAMPLAIIVEVAGRD
;
A
#
# COMPACT_ATOMS: atom_id res chain seq x y z
N MET A 1 19.88 9.46 14.07
CA MET A 1 18.82 10.01 14.94
C MET A 1 17.82 8.93 15.30
N GLU A 2 17.11 8.33 14.33
CA GLU A 2 16.11 7.28 14.59
C GLU A 2 16.59 6.11 15.46
N ALA A 3 17.80 5.58 15.24
CA ALA A 3 18.34 4.50 16.08
C ALA A 3 18.45 4.86 17.58
N ILE A 4 18.64 6.14 17.91
CA ILE A 4 18.72 6.60 19.31
C ILE A 4 17.36 6.47 19.99
N LYS A 5 16.26 6.69 19.26
CA LYS A 5 14.89 6.57 19.80
C LYS A 5 14.60 5.17 20.34
N TYR A 6 15.14 4.13 19.71
CA TYR A 6 15.02 2.74 20.18
C TYR A 6 15.77 2.44 21.47
N ILE A 7 16.80 3.23 21.81
CA ILE A 7 17.66 2.99 22.97
C ILE A 7 17.28 3.93 24.13
N MET A 8 17.13 5.22 23.83
CA MET A 8 16.96 6.29 24.81
C MET A 8 15.52 6.83 24.90
N GLY A 9 14.67 6.47 23.92
CA GLY A 9 13.29 6.94 23.84
C GLY A 9 13.13 8.31 23.16
N PRO A 10 11.88 8.69 22.83
CA PRO A 10 10.67 7.87 22.98
C PRO A 10 10.68 6.68 22.01
N ASN A 11 10.12 5.54 22.43
CA ASN A 11 10.05 4.35 21.58
C ASN A 11 9.26 4.70 20.31
N PRO A 12 9.85 4.55 19.10
CA PRO A 12 9.16 4.89 17.85
C PRO A 12 7.99 3.95 17.54
N VAL A 13 7.91 2.80 18.20
CA VAL A 13 6.78 1.86 18.12
C VAL A 13 5.78 2.20 19.23
N GLN A 14 4.75 2.97 18.90
CA GLN A 14 3.74 3.41 19.87
C GLN A 14 2.42 3.76 19.17
N GLY A 15 1.30 3.24 19.70
CA GLY A 15 -0.03 3.51 19.16
C GLY A 15 -0.15 2.95 17.74
N ILE A 16 -0.43 3.83 16.78
CA ILE A 16 -0.48 3.44 15.36
C ILE A 16 0.91 3.24 14.74
N TRP A 17 1.97 3.79 15.33
CA TRP A 17 3.30 3.82 14.70
C TRP A 17 4.05 2.50 14.85
N LEU A 18 4.61 2.00 13.74
CA LEU A 18 5.29 0.70 13.67
C LEU A 18 6.82 0.79 13.71
N GLY A 19 7.40 1.96 13.43
CA GLY A 19 8.86 2.12 13.33
C GLY A 19 9.48 1.26 12.22
N ALA A 20 10.79 1.01 12.31
CA ALA A 20 11.52 0.17 11.37
C ALA A 20 10.95 -1.25 11.30
N ALA A 21 10.76 -1.77 10.08
CA ALA A 21 10.32 -3.15 9.86
C ALA A 21 11.28 -4.15 10.53
N GLU A 22 10.76 -5.18 11.17
CA GLU A 22 11.57 -6.27 11.73
C GLU A 22 12.07 -7.22 10.63
N ASP A 23 13.09 -8.03 10.93
CA ASP A 23 13.67 -8.96 9.96
C ASP A 23 12.69 -10.05 9.49
N MET A 24 11.76 -10.44 10.36
CA MET A 24 10.68 -11.38 10.02
C MET A 24 9.76 -10.77 8.96
N THR A 25 9.25 -9.57 9.23
CA THR A 25 8.43 -8.81 8.28
C THR A 25 9.15 -8.53 6.96
N LEU A 26 10.44 -8.20 7.02
CA LEU A 26 11.26 -8.04 5.81
C LEU A 26 11.31 -9.32 4.98
N ARG A 27 11.43 -10.50 5.60
CA ARG A 27 11.47 -11.77 4.88
C ARG A 27 10.12 -12.11 4.26
N GLU A 28 9.04 -11.86 5.00
CA GLU A 28 7.67 -12.15 4.55
C GLU A 28 7.23 -11.21 3.41
N ARG A 29 7.45 -9.90 3.58
CA ARG A 29 6.93 -8.88 2.65
C ARG A 29 7.94 -8.42 1.61
N GLY A 30 9.23 -8.53 1.90
CA GLY A 30 10.29 -8.07 0.99
C GLY A 30 10.42 -8.93 -0.28
N ILE A 31 9.99 -10.19 -0.23
CA ILE A 31 9.98 -11.07 -1.41
C ILE A 31 8.99 -10.60 -2.47
N GLU A 32 7.89 -9.96 -2.05
CA GLU A 32 6.83 -9.47 -2.94
C GLU A 32 7.35 -8.42 -3.94
N PHE A 33 8.39 -7.66 -3.55
CA PHE A 33 9.05 -6.68 -4.41
C PHE A 33 10.03 -7.29 -5.42
N VAL A 34 10.32 -8.59 -5.29
CA VAL A 34 11.29 -9.31 -6.13
C VAL A 34 10.56 -10.24 -7.09
N ASP A 35 9.52 -10.93 -6.63
CA ASP A 35 8.68 -11.79 -7.47
C ASP A 35 7.63 -10.99 -8.28
N GLY A 36 7.40 -9.72 -7.93
CA GLY A 36 6.52 -8.80 -8.65
C GLY A 36 5.06 -8.84 -8.20
N SER A 37 4.73 -9.59 -7.15
CA SER A 37 3.39 -9.58 -6.53
C SER A 37 3.07 -8.23 -5.86
N ALA A 38 4.09 -7.49 -5.44
CA ALA A 38 3.99 -6.07 -5.12
C ALA A 38 4.69 -5.24 -6.22
N PRO A 39 3.95 -4.37 -6.93
CA PRO A 39 4.53 -3.56 -8.00
C PRO A 39 5.58 -2.57 -7.48
N GLY A 40 5.49 -2.13 -6.22
CA GLY A 40 6.38 -1.17 -5.61
C GLY A 40 5.80 -0.56 -4.34
N PHE A 41 6.36 0.57 -3.89
CA PHE A 41 5.83 1.32 -2.74
C PHE A 41 5.78 2.83 -2.99
N ALA A 42 4.80 3.50 -2.41
CA ALA A 42 4.72 4.93 -2.30
C ALA A 42 5.18 5.37 -0.90
N ALA A 43 6.24 6.16 -0.82
CA ALA A 43 6.63 6.83 0.42
C ALA A 43 5.80 8.12 0.56
N VAL A 44 4.77 8.09 1.40
CA VAL A 44 3.87 9.22 1.62
C VAL A 44 4.38 10.04 2.79
N ILE A 45 4.68 11.31 2.54
CA ILE A 45 5.27 12.22 3.51
C ILE A 45 4.35 13.42 3.75
N GLY A 46 4.01 13.70 5.01
CA GLY A 46 3.19 14.86 5.37
C GLY A 46 1.71 14.50 5.56
N ALA A 47 0.80 15.35 5.07
CA ALA A 47 -0.65 15.19 5.23
C ALA A 47 -1.43 15.94 4.14
N THR A 48 -2.66 15.50 3.89
CA THR A 48 -3.62 16.21 3.03
C THR A 48 -4.42 17.26 3.81
N PRO A 49 -5.07 18.23 3.15
CA PRO A 49 -5.93 19.20 3.82
C PRO A 49 -7.11 18.59 4.59
N THR A 50 -7.64 17.45 4.11
CA THR A 50 -8.78 16.75 4.73
C THR A 50 -8.53 15.25 4.80
N ASN A 51 -9.17 14.58 5.77
CA ASN A 51 -9.05 13.13 5.93
C ASN A 51 -9.63 12.35 4.75
N ASP A 52 -10.76 12.79 4.18
CA ASP A 52 -11.37 12.17 2.99
C ASP A 52 -10.38 12.08 1.80
N MET A 53 -9.57 13.13 1.59
CA MET A 53 -8.53 13.09 0.55
C MET A 53 -7.43 12.08 0.86
N ALA A 54 -7.04 11.94 2.14
CA ALA A 54 -6.06 10.94 2.54
C ALA A 54 -6.58 9.52 2.28
N VAL A 55 -7.84 9.26 2.66
CA VAL A 55 -8.50 7.97 2.43
C VAL A 55 -8.54 7.65 0.93
N LYS A 56 -8.95 8.60 0.08
CA LYS A 56 -8.98 8.38 -1.38
C LYS A 56 -7.61 8.00 -1.95
N ILE A 57 -6.55 8.72 -1.56
CA ILE A 57 -5.18 8.42 -2.01
C ILE A 57 -4.73 7.03 -1.52
N ALA A 58 -4.98 6.71 -0.24
CA ALA A 58 -4.61 5.42 0.34
C ALA A 58 -5.33 4.26 -0.37
N ARG A 59 -6.65 4.40 -0.59
CA ARG A 59 -7.47 3.40 -1.27
C ARG A 59 -7.07 3.21 -2.73
N GLU A 60 -6.74 4.29 -3.45
CA GLU A 60 -6.20 4.18 -4.83
C GLU A 60 -4.87 3.41 -4.87
N LEU A 61 -3.96 3.69 -3.92
CA LEU A 61 -2.69 2.96 -3.82
C LEU A 61 -2.91 1.47 -3.50
N GLN A 62 -3.83 1.16 -2.58
CA GLN A 62 -4.19 -0.21 -2.21
C GLN A 62 -4.83 -0.99 -3.36
N GLN A 63 -5.77 -0.40 -4.10
CA GLN A 63 -6.38 -1.01 -5.30
C GLN A 63 -5.33 -1.36 -6.34
N LYS A 64 -4.29 -0.53 -6.45
CA LYS A 64 -3.15 -0.75 -7.33
C LYS A 64 -2.07 -1.65 -6.73
N SER A 65 -2.36 -2.29 -5.58
CA SER A 65 -1.46 -3.19 -4.86
C SER A 65 -0.15 -2.55 -4.40
N ILE A 66 -0.05 -1.22 -4.36
CA ILE A 66 1.17 -0.50 -3.97
C ILE A 66 1.25 -0.40 -2.44
N TYR A 67 2.41 -0.75 -1.88
CA TYR A 67 2.68 -0.52 -0.46
C TYR A 67 2.73 0.98 -0.13
N VAL A 68 2.12 1.40 0.97
CA VAL A 68 2.09 2.81 1.40
C VAL A 68 2.91 2.96 2.66
N PHE A 69 4.08 3.58 2.54
CA PHE A 69 4.99 3.82 3.65
C PHE A 69 4.86 5.28 4.11
N MET A 70 4.20 5.49 5.25
CA MET A 70 3.78 6.80 5.72
C MET A 70 4.72 7.35 6.79
N SER A 71 5.21 8.57 6.61
CA SER A 71 6.08 9.23 7.59
C SER A 71 5.95 10.75 7.57
N GLY A 72 6.43 11.43 8.59
CA GLY A 72 6.39 12.90 8.65
C GLY A 72 4.98 13.46 8.86
N ASN A 73 4.92 14.79 9.02
CA ASN A 73 3.69 15.51 9.25
C ASN A 73 3.74 16.87 8.53
N THR A 74 2.57 17.47 8.33
CA THR A 74 2.41 18.84 7.86
C THR A 74 1.54 19.55 8.89
N ASN A 75 2.03 20.65 9.48
CA ASN A 75 1.34 21.39 10.54
C ASN A 75 0.90 20.52 11.72
N GLY A 76 1.73 19.55 12.13
CA GLY A 76 1.46 18.66 13.27
C GLY A 76 0.50 17.51 12.97
N LYS A 77 0.02 17.39 11.73
CA LYS A 77 -0.86 16.30 11.28
C LYS A 77 -0.14 15.39 10.31
N ALA A 78 -0.21 14.07 10.53
CA ALA A 78 0.36 13.08 9.62
C ALA A 78 -0.72 12.32 8.83
N PHE A 79 -0.39 11.90 7.61
CA PHE A 79 -1.28 11.14 6.73
C PHE A 79 -1.80 9.87 7.42
N ALA A 80 -0.95 9.15 8.16
CA ALA A 80 -1.37 7.98 8.95
C ALA A 80 -2.41 8.32 10.04
N GLU A 81 -2.31 9.48 10.69
CA GLU A 81 -3.30 9.91 11.69
C GLU A 81 -4.64 10.23 11.01
N GLN A 82 -4.62 10.80 9.80
CA GLN A 82 -5.84 11.06 9.03
C GLN A 82 -6.57 9.77 8.69
N LEU A 83 -5.84 8.72 8.30
CA LEU A 83 -6.43 7.41 8.02
C LEU A 83 -6.97 6.74 9.28
N ALA A 84 -6.22 6.78 10.38
CA ALA A 84 -6.64 6.17 11.64
C ALA A 84 -7.92 6.82 12.22
N GLU A 85 -8.09 8.14 12.05
CA GLU A 85 -9.30 8.86 12.48
C GLU A 85 -10.55 8.48 11.70
N GLU A 86 -10.40 8.12 10.43
CA GLU A 86 -11.49 7.60 9.58
C GLU A 86 -11.71 6.09 9.75
N GLY A 87 -11.05 5.47 10.74
CA GLY A 87 -11.22 4.04 11.04
C GLY A 87 -10.56 3.10 10.02
N VAL A 88 -9.62 3.59 9.20
CA VAL A 88 -8.88 2.75 8.25
C VAL A 88 -7.87 1.87 9.01
N ASP A 89 -7.92 0.56 8.77
CA ASP A 89 -6.97 -0.40 9.34
C ASP A 89 -5.56 -0.18 8.76
N LEU A 90 -4.59 0.07 9.65
CA LEU A 90 -3.19 0.29 9.30
C LEU A 90 -2.34 -0.92 9.67
N GLY A 91 -1.39 -1.26 8.82
CA GLY A 91 -0.46 -2.36 9.07
C GLY A 91 0.17 -2.93 7.80
N TRP A 92 1.00 -3.95 8.01
CA TRP A 92 1.62 -4.70 6.91
C TRP A 92 0.60 -5.51 6.11
N GLU A 93 -0.45 -6.03 6.76
CA GLU A 93 -1.54 -6.78 6.12
C GLU A 93 -2.33 -5.90 5.14
N THR A 94 -2.71 -4.69 5.57
CA THR A 94 -3.44 -3.74 4.70
C THR A 94 -2.53 -2.97 3.75
N ARG A 95 -1.22 -3.23 3.79
CA ARG A 95 -0.17 -2.50 3.04
C ARG A 95 -0.11 -0.98 3.34
N LEU A 96 -0.72 -0.53 4.43
CA LEU A 96 -0.66 0.85 4.92
C LEU A 96 0.24 0.92 6.16
N ILE A 97 1.53 1.20 5.98
CA ILE A 97 2.54 1.11 7.04
C ILE A 97 2.85 2.52 7.60
N PRO A 98 2.43 2.83 8.83
CA PRO A 98 2.78 4.07 9.52
C PRO A 98 4.14 3.97 10.22
N PHE A 99 5.18 4.51 9.58
CA PHE A 99 6.55 4.42 10.08
C PHE A 99 6.86 5.39 11.24
N GLY A 100 6.35 6.61 11.19
CA GLY A 100 6.53 7.56 12.29
C GLY A 100 6.09 8.98 11.94
N LYS A 101 5.67 9.74 12.96
CA LYS A 101 5.15 11.11 12.80
C LYS A 101 6.19 12.13 12.35
N GLU A 102 7.46 11.91 12.71
CA GLU A 102 8.55 12.82 12.40
C GLU A 102 9.20 12.46 11.06
N ILE A 103 9.73 13.47 10.36
CA ILE A 103 10.36 13.29 9.05
C ILE A 103 11.57 12.34 9.11
N GLY A 104 12.26 12.26 10.25
CA GLY A 104 13.34 11.29 10.46
C GLY A 104 12.92 9.83 10.23
N ALA A 105 11.65 9.48 10.44
CA ALA A 105 11.12 8.13 10.23
C ALA A 105 11.09 7.71 8.75
N THR A 106 11.20 8.66 7.79
CA THR A 106 11.32 8.35 6.36
C THR A 106 12.53 7.44 6.06
N VAL A 107 13.56 7.45 6.92
CA VAL A 107 14.71 6.54 6.80
C VAL A 107 14.30 5.07 6.86
N TYR A 108 13.17 4.72 7.49
CA TYR A 108 12.68 3.35 7.55
C TYR A 108 12.23 2.84 6.18
N SER A 109 11.67 3.70 5.32
CA SER A 109 11.32 3.36 3.92
C SER A 109 12.56 3.04 3.10
N ALA A 110 13.56 3.93 3.13
CA ALA A 110 14.83 3.71 2.42
C ALA A 110 15.59 2.50 2.99
N GLY A 111 15.59 2.36 4.31
CA GLY A 111 16.21 1.23 5.02
C GLY A 111 15.55 -0.11 4.68
N PHE A 112 14.23 -0.14 4.51
CA PHE A 112 13.53 -1.32 4.01
C PHE A 112 14.01 -1.69 2.59
N ALA A 113 14.04 -0.73 1.68
CA ALA A 113 14.47 -0.94 0.29
C ALA A 113 15.94 -1.42 0.18
N ILE A 114 16.83 -0.86 1.00
CA ILE A 114 18.22 -1.33 1.13
C ILE A 114 18.25 -2.78 1.62
N ARG A 115 17.48 -3.11 2.67
CA ARG A 115 17.47 -4.46 3.23
C ARG A 115 16.89 -5.49 2.25
N VAL A 116 15.93 -5.12 1.39
CA VAL A 116 15.48 -6.00 0.30
C VAL A 116 16.64 -6.31 -0.65
N ALA A 117 17.44 -5.31 -1.04
CA ALA A 117 18.62 -5.51 -1.89
C ALA A 117 19.69 -6.42 -1.25
N LEU A 118 19.89 -6.30 0.06
CA LEU A 118 20.84 -7.13 0.81
C LEU A 118 20.34 -8.58 0.92
N THR A 119 19.08 -8.77 1.31
CA THR A 119 18.51 -10.10 1.59
C THR A 119 18.20 -10.89 0.32
N PHE A 120 17.52 -10.28 -0.64
CA PHE A 120 17.03 -10.97 -1.84
C PHE A 120 17.85 -10.65 -3.08
N GLY A 121 18.43 -9.44 -3.14
CA GLY A 121 19.34 -9.05 -4.22
C GLY A 121 20.75 -9.64 -4.10
N GLY A 122 21.09 -10.25 -2.97
CA GLY A 122 22.43 -10.80 -2.70
C GLY A 122 23.54 -9.75 -2.72
N VAL A 123 23.20 -8.47 -2.53
CA VAL A 123 24.17 -7.37 -2.54
C VAL A 123 24.94 -7.38 -1.21
N LYS A 124 26.28 -7.27 -1.28
CA LYS A 124 27.11 -7.30 -0.08
C LYS A 124 27.03 -5.97 0.68
N PRO A 125 27.03 -5.99 2.03
CA PRO A 125 27.19 -4.77 2.83
C PRO A 125 28.43 -3.98 2.41
N GLY A 126 28.29 -2.67 2.27
CA GLY A 126 29.37 -1.77 1.82
C GLY A 126 29.44 -1.54 0.31
N ASP A 127 28.79 -2.36 -0.52
CA ASP A 127 28.70 -2.13 -1.97
C ASP A 127 27.55 -1.16 -2.30
N TYR A 128 27.76 0.12 -1.96
CA TYR A 128 26.75 1.17 -2.13
C TYR A 128 26.26 1.28 -3.59
N ARG A 129 27.17 1.10 -4.57
CA ARG A 129 26.83 1.23 -5.98
C ARG A 129 25.84 0.15 -6.41
N ARG A 130 26.05 -1.11 -6.01
CA ARG A 130 25.10 -2.18 -6.31
C ARG A 130 23.79 -2.02 -5.56
N ILE A 131 23.81 -1.49 -4.32
CA ILE A 131 22.58 -1.18 -3.57
C ILE A 131 21.74 -0.15 -4.34
N LEU A 132 22.34 0.97 -4.77
CA LEU A 132 21.61 2.00 -5.50
C LEU A 132 21.10 1.49 -6.86
N LEU A 133 21.91 0.73 -7.59
CA LEU A 133 21.50 0.13 -8.86
C LEU A 133 20.39 -0.92 -8.69
N HIS A 134 20.43 -1.72 -7.61
CA HIS A 134 19.36 -2.67 -7.31
C HIS A 134 18.06 -1.92 -7.03
N ASN A 135 18.08 -0.92 -6.16
CA ASN A 135 16.90 -0.11 -5.86
C ASN A 135 16.33 0.57 -7.10
N LYS A 136 17.17 1.20 -7.92
CA LYS A 136 16.75 1.83 -9.17
C LYS A 136 16.04 0.85 -10.13
N ASN A 137 16.53 -0.38 -10.25
CA ASN A 137 16.08 -1.33 -11.28
C ASN A 137 15.08 -2.39 -10.80
N ARG A 138 14.93 -2.58 -9.49
CA ARG A 138 14.10 -3.64 -8.90
C ARG A 138 13.06 -3.12 -7.93
N ILE A 139 13.31 -2.02 -7.23
CA ILE A 139 12.37 -1.45 -6.27
C ILE A 139 11.70 -0.23 -6.88
N PHE A 140 10.45 -0.39 -7.32
CA PHE A 140 9.73 0.66 -8.02
C PHE A 140 9.03 1.59 -7.04
N ALA A 141 9.83 2.38 -6.31
CA ALA A 141 9.33 3.33 -5.34
C ALA A 141 9.28 4.77 -5.84
N PHE A 142 8.34 5.54 -5.32
CA PHE A 142 8.22 6.98 -5.52
C PHE A 142 7.77 7.66 -4.22
N VAL A 143 8.04 8.95 -4.09
CA VAL A 143 7.67 9.77 -2.93
C VAL A 143 6.46 10.63 -3.28
N LEU A 144 5.46 10.65 -2.40
CA LEU A 144 4.36 11.61 -2.42
C LEU A 144 4.56 12.60 -1.28
N ALA A 145 4.96 13.83 -1.62
CA ALA A 145 5.11 14.91 -0.65
C ALA A 145 3.78 15.69 -0.57
N LEU A 146 3.09 15.55 0.56
CA LEU A 146 1.76 16.11 0.77
C LEU A 146 1.80 17.28 1.76
N GLY A 147 1.44 18.45 1.26
CA GLY A 147 1.44 19.70 2.00
C GLY A 147 2.79 20.43 1.96
N GLU A 148 3.04 21.29 2.94
CA GLU A 148 4.25 22.11 2.99
C GLU A 148 5.52 21.25 3.04
N VAL A 149 6.48 21.59 2.18
CA VAL A 149 7.79 20.94 2.08
C VAL A 149 8.83 21.85 2.73
N ASP A 150 9.14 21.58 3.99
CA ASP A 150 10.21 22.23 4.74
C ASP A 150 11.62 21.73 4.32
N ASP A 151 12.66 22.38 4.85
CA ASP A 151 14.05 22.07 4.53
C ASP A 151 14.45 20.62 4.84
N GLU A 152 13.88 20.02 5.90
CA GLU A 152 14.16 18.63 6.26
C GLU A 152 13.50 17.67 5.26
N LYS A 153 12.28 17.95 4.80
CA LYS A 153 11.61 17.21 3.74
C LYS A 153 12.37 17.32 2.42
N TYR A 154 12.86 18.50 2.05
CA TYR A 154 13.72 18.68 0.87
C TYR A 154 14.98 17.80 0.94
N ALA A 155 15.67 17.80 2.09
CA ALA A 155 16.87 16.99 2.28
C ALA A 155 16.60 15.49 2.14
N ASN A 156 15.48 15.01 2.69
CA ASN A 156 15.09 13.60 2.58
C ASN A 156 14.67 13.22 1.15
N ALA A 157 13.94 14.09 0.45
CA ALA A 157 13.59 13.90 -0.95
C ALA A 157 14.84 13.82 -1.85
N ALA A 158 15.83 14.68 -1.63
CA ALA A 158 17.13 14.61 -2.33
C ALA A 158 17.85 13.27 -2.07
N GLY A 159 17.72 12.72 -0.86
CA GLY A 159 18.16 11.37 -0.53
C GLY A 159 17.49 10.30 -1.39
N ALA A 160 16.15 10.35 -1.50
CA ALA A 160 15.34 9.40 -2.27
C ALA A 160 15.71 9.38 -3.77
N ILE A 161 16.03 10.54 -4.35
CA ILE A 161 16.47 10.65 -5.75
C ILE A 161 17.68 9.74 -6.03
N ASN A 162 18.63 9.61 -5.09
CA ASN A 162 19.81 8.74 -5.28
C ASN A 162 19.46 7.27 -5.48
N PHE A 163 18.32 6.81 -4.95
CA PHE A 163 17.80 5.46 -5.13
C PHE A 163 17.03 5.29 -6.46
N GLY A 164 16.87 6.37 -7.22
CA GLY A 164 16.02 6.44 -8.41
C GLY A 164 14.54 6.65 -8.09
N PHE A 165 14.20 7.07 -6.87
CA PHE A 165 12.82 7.29 -6.45
C PHE A 165 12.44 8.77 -6.70
N PRO A 166 11.54 9.05 -7.66
CA PRO A 166 11.12 10.42 -7.94
C PRO A 166 10.21 10.94 -6.83
N THR A 167 10.16 12.26 -6.67
CA THR A 167 9.26 12.95 -5.73
C THR A 167 8.17 13.70 -6.47
N ILE A 168 6.92 13.41 -6.12
CA ILE A 168 5.75 14.10 -6.64
C ILE A 168 5.16 14.93 -5.50
N ALA A 169 5.03 16.22 -5.71
CA ALA A 169 4.52 17.15 -4.70
C ALA A 169 3.20 17.77 -5.14
N ASP A 170 2.31 17.97 -4.17
CA ASP A 170 1.06 18.70 -4.35
C ASP A 170 1.21 20.23 -4.22
N THR A 171 2.37 20.68 -3.74
CA THR A 171 2.74 22.08 -3.58
C THR A 171 3.67 22.55 -4.70
N ASP A 172 3.73 23.88 -4.88
CA ASP A 172 4.66 24.51 -5.81
C ASP A 172 6.06 24.55 -5.19
N ILE A 173 6.91 23.62 -5.63
CA ILE A 173 8.31 23.47 -5.21
C ILE A 173 9.22 23.44 -6.45
N PRO A 174 10.53 23.73 -6.33
CA PRO A 174 11.44 23.67 -7.47
C PRO A 174 11.46 22.28 -8.13
N ALA A 175 11.15 22.23 -9.43
CA ALA A 175 11.23 21.01 -10.21
C ALA A 175 12.68 20.59 -10.47
N ILE A 176 12.91 19.27 -10.58
CA ILE A 176 14.19 18.71 -11.01
C ILE A 176 13.92 17.83 -12.23
N LEU A 177 14.29 18.34 -13.41
CA LEU A 177 14.16 17.65 -14.68
C LEU A 177 15.09 16.44 -14.79
N PRO A 178 14.84 15.50 -15.72
CA PRO A 178 15.57 14.23 -15.79
C PRO A 178 17.08 14.45 -15.98
N ARG A 179 17.89 13.93 -15.04
CA ARG A 179 19.38 13.90 -15.14
C ARG A 179 19.98 12.49 -15.15
N GLY A 180 19.18 11.47 -15.49
CA GLY A 180 19.64 10.09 -15.64
C GLY A 180 19.61 9.22 -14.36
N VAL A 181 19.16 9.75 -13.22
CA VAL A 181 18.96 8.96 -11.99
C VAL A 181 17.59 8.28 -11.98
N CYS A 182 16.48 9.02 -11.85
CA CYS A 182 15.13 8.49 -12.09
C CYS A 182 14.85 8.28 -13.59
N THR A 183 13.76 7.57 -13.89
CA THR A 183 13.31 7.27 -15.27
C THR A 183 12.96 8.55 -16.03
N TYR A 184 12.13 9.41 -15.42
CA TYR A 184 11.74 10.70 -15.94
C TYR A 184 12.21 11.81 -14.99
N GLU A 185 11.33 12.75 -14.62
CA GLU A 185 11.64 13.83 -13.69
C GLU A 185 11.99 13.29 -12.30
N HIS A 186 12.89 13.99 -11.60
CA HIS A 186 13.28 13.63 -10.24
C HIS A 186 12.36 14.29 -9.22
N VAL A 187 11.89 15.51 -9.51
CA VAL A 187 10.91 16.24 -8.70
C VAL A 187 9.87 16.85 -9.62
N VAL A 188 8.61 16.52 -9.40
CA VAL A 188 7.44 17.04 -10.13
C VAL A 188 6.53 17.80 -9.16
N PRO A 189 6.45 19.14 -9.27
CA PRO A 189 5.63 19.96 -8.38
C PRO A 189 4.20 20.15 -8.89
N SER A 190 3.37 20.76 -8.04
CA SER A 190 2.05 21.30 -8.37
C SER A 190 1.08 20.29 -8.98
N ILE A 191 1.18 19.02 -8.56
CA ILE A 191 0.26 17.97 -9.02
C ILE A 191 -1.00 17.98 -8.17
N LYS A 192 -2.16 17.96 -8.83
CA LYS A 192 -3.44 17.83 -8.15
C LYS A 192 -3.50 16.52 -7.38
N ARG A 193 -4.05 16.53 -6.17
CA ARG A 193 -4.05 15.37 -5.26
C ARG A 193 -4.86 14.20 -5.81
N GLU A 194 -5.85 14.48 -6.65
CA GLU A 194 -6.67 13.50 -7.36
C GLU A 194 -5.88 12.78 -8.48
N GLU A 195 -4.79 13.38 -8.94
CA GLU A 195 -3.95 12.86 -10.04
C GLU A 195 -2.57 12.39 -9.53
N ILE A 196 -2.24 12.66 -8.26
CA ILE A 196 -0.87 12.54 -7.74
C ILE A 196 -0.35 11.09 -7.73
N VAL A 197 -1.23 10.13 -7.43
CA VAL A 197 -0.89 8.70 -7.44
C VAL A 197 -0.60 8.26 -8.87
N SER A 198 -1.49 8.60 -9.80
CA SER A 198 -1.32 8.29 -11.23
C SER A 198 -0.04 8.93 -11.79
N LYS A 199 0.27 10.16 -11.40
CA LYS A 199 1.52 10.81 -11.80
C LYS A 199 2.76 10.12 -11.21
N GLY A 200 2.72 9.70 -9.95
CA GLY A 200 3.80 8.94 -9.32
C GLY A 200 4.11 7.62 -10.04
N ILE A 201 3.06 6.91 -10.44
CA ILE A 201 3.14 5.66 -11.21
C ILE A 201 3.79 5.91 -12.57
N GLU A 202 3.31 6.92 -13.29
CA GLU A 202 3.83 7.32 -14.61
C GLU A 202 5.32 7.70 -14.54
N VAL A 203 5.68 8.63 -13.64
CA VAL A 203 7.04 9.17 -13.50
C VAL A 203 8.02 8.09 -13.02
N ARG A 204 7.56 7.14 -12.19
CA ARG A 204 8.40 6.01 -11.78
C ARG A 204 8.56 4.96 -12.89
N GLY A 205 7.62 4.89 -13.83
CA GLY A 205 7.56 3.86 -14.87
C GLY A 205 7.01 2.53 -14.36
N LEU A 206 6.10 2.58 -13.39
CA LEU A 206 5.39 1.41 -12.87
C LEU A 206 4.39 0.89 -13.90
N LYS A 207 4.50 -0.39 -14.28
CA LYS A 207 3.49 -1.07 -15.08
C LYS A 207 2.55 -1.80 -14.14
N ILE A 208 1.34 -1.29 -14.00
CA ILE A 208 0.33 -1.86 -13.10
C ILE A 208 -0.66 -2.63 -13.95
N THR A 209 -0.80 -3.91 -13.65
CA THR A 209 -1.89 -4.73 -14.18
C THR A 209 -3.05 -4.57 -13.23
N ILE A 210 -4.04 -3.75 -13.59
CA ILE A 210 -5.29 -3.68 -12.84
C ILE A 210 -6.18 -4.80 -13.39
N THR A 211 -6.43 -5.81 -12.57
CA THR A 211 -7.48 -6.78 -12.84
C THR A 211 -8.79 -6.12 -12.46
N GLU A 212 -9.51 -5.59 -13.45
CA GLU A 212 -10.80 -4.95 -13.21
C GLU A 212 -11.85 -6.04 -12.96
N VAL A 213 -12.29 -6.15 -11.70
CA VAL A 213 -13.43 -6.97 -11.32
C VAL A 213 -14.65 -6.03 -11.26
N PRO A 214 -15.75 -6.32 -11.98
CA PRO A 214 -16.91 -5.43 -12.08
C PRO A 214 -17.75 -5.45 -10.80
N VAL A 215 -17.20 -4.93 -9.71
CA VAL A 215 -17.86 -4.80 -8.40
C VAL A 215 -17.95 -3.33 -8.00
N PRO A 216 -19.00 -2.91 -7.26
CA PRO A 216 -19.20 -1.52 -6.88
C PRO A 216 -18.32 -1.08 -5.70
N ILE A 217 -17.38 -1.92 -5.27
CA ILE A 217 -16.51 -1.70 -4.10
C ILE A 217 -15.03 -1.81 -4.49
N PRO A 218 -14.12 -1.14 -3.76
CA PRO A 218 -12.68 -1.37 -3.90
C PRO A 218 -12.34 -2.87 -3.79
N TYR A 219 -11.53 -3.36 -4.72
CA TYR A 219 -11.10 -4.75 -4.77
C TYR A 219 -9.58 -4.83 -4.98
N GLY A 220 -8.94 -5.76 -4.26
CA GLY A 220 -7.52 -6.04 -4.41
C GLY A 220 -6.91 -6.70 -3.16
N PRO A 221 -5.69 -7.27 -3.27
CA PRO A 221 -5.02 -7.97 -2.17
C PRO A 221 -4.80 -7.11 -0.92
N ALA A 222 -4.71 -5.78 -1.07
CA ALA A 222 -4.47 -4.89 0.06
C ALA A 222 -5.66 -4.74 1.02
N PHE A 223 -6.85 -5.21 0.62
CA PHE A 223 -8.04 -5.29 1.50
C PHE A 223 -8.12 -6.63 2.23
N GLU A 224 -7.25 -7.60 1.89
CA GLU A 224 -7.12 -8.86 2.59
C GLU A 224 -6.59 -8.59 4.01
N GLY A 225 -7.40 -8.90 5.03
CA GLY A 225 -7.04 -8.70 6.44
C GLY A 225 -7.69 -7.48 7.12
N GLU A 226 -8.48 -6.68 6.41
CA GLU A 226 -9.36 -5.69 7.06
C GLU A 226 -10.34 -6.39 8.02
N ARG A 227 -10.59 -5.77 9.16
CA ARG A 227 -11.44 -6.35 10.20
C ARG A 227 -12.84 -5.74 10.15
N VAL A 228 -13.82 -6.57 9.83
CA VAL A 228 -15.24 -6.19 9.97
C VAL A 228 -15.68 -6.41 11.41
N ARG A 229 -15.97 -5.32 12.13
CA ARG A 229 -16.47 -5.38 13.52
C ARG A 229 -17.98 -5.58 13.54
N LYS A 230 -18.53 -6.00 14.68
CA LYS A 230 -19.96 -6.34 14.80
C LYS A 230 -20.85 -5.13 14.52
N GLU A 231 -20.43 -3.95 14.96
CA GLU A 231 -21.10 -2.67 14.73
C GLU A 231 -21.13 -2.24 13.25
N ASP A 232 -20.14 -2.69 12.46
CA ASP A 232 -19.97 -2.36 11.03
C ASP A 232 -20.46 -3.49 10.11
N MET A 233 -20.87 -4.63 10.68
CA MET A 233 -21.24 -5.84 9.95
C MET A 233 -22.71 -5.82 9.53
N HIS A 234 -22.96 -5.89 8.22
CA HIS A 234 -24.32 -6.00 7.69
C HIS A 234 -24.87 -7.44 7.75
N ALA A 235 -24.04 -8.44 7.43
CA ALA A 235 -24.44 -9.85 7.41
C ALA A 235 -23.29 -10.76 7.85
N GLU A 236 -23.62 -11.88 8.50
CA GLU A 236 -22.67 -12.92 8.91
C GLU A 236 -23.06 -14.28 8.32
N PHE A 237 -22.09 -14.98 7.75
CA PHE A 237 -22.27 -16.34 7.20
C PHE A 237 -21.25 -17.29 7.82
N GLY A 238 -21.70 -18.43 8.34
CA GLY A 238 -20.87 -19.46 8.94
C GLY A 238 -20.66 -19.32 10.45
N GLY A 239 -19.49 -19.80 10.91
CA GLY A 239 -19.15 -19.87 12.33
C GLY A 239 -20.08 -20.81 13.11
N THR A 240 -20.41 -20.43 14.35
CA THR A 240 -21.36 -21.18 15.18
C THR A 240 -22.82 -20.75 14.98
N LYS A 241 -23.07 -19.70 14.20
CA LYS A 241 -24.40 -19.07 14.06
C LYS A 241 -25.16 -19.55 12.84
N SER A 242 -24.49 -19.96 11.77
CA SER A 242 -25.14 -20.51 10.58
C SER A 242 -24.25 -21.56 9.88
N LYS A 243 -24.85 -22.31 8.94
CA LYS A 243 -24.11 -23.26 8.11
C LYS A 243 -23.51 -22.53 6.91
N CYS A 244 -22.22 -22.72 6.68
CA CYS A 244 -21.54 -22.18 5.50
C CYS A 244 -20.74 -23.30 4.81
N LEU A 245 -20.75 -23.31 3.49
CA LEU A 245 -19.99 -24.22 2.65
C LEU A 245 -19.43 -23.47 1.45
N GLU A 246 -18.17 -23.74 1.12
CA GLU A 246 -17.61 -23.48 -0.20
C GLU A 246 -17.26 -24.83 -0.85
N PHE A 247 -17.70 -25.03 -2.09
CA PHE A 247 -17.49 -26.29 -2.80
C PHE A 247 -17.19 -26.03 -4.28
N LEU A 248 -16.00 -26.44 -4.70
CA LEU A 248 -15.56 -26.39 -6.09
C LEU A 248 -15.57 -27.82 -6.66
N TYR A 249 -16.16 -27.98 -7.84
CA TYR A 249 -16.12 -29.26 -8.55
C TYR A 249 -16.13 -29.09 -10.06
N THR A 250 -15.61 -30.11 -10.74
CA THR A 250 -15.52 -30.14 -12.20
C THR A 250 -16.80 -30.67 -12.81
N LYS A 251 -17.20 -30.10 -13.94
CA LYS A 251 -18.25 -30.61 -14.83
C LYS A 251 -17.77 -30.71 -16.27
N ASP A 252 -18.54 -31.42 -17.10
CA ASP A 252 -18.28 -31.44 -18.53
C ASP A 252 -18.48 -30.03 -19.14
N LEU A 253 -17.72 -29.71 -20.20
CA LEU A 253 -17.81 -28.42 -20.90
C LEU A 253 -19.21 -28.06 -21.40
N THR A 254 -20.07 -29.07 -21.60
CA THR A 254 -21.46 -28.88 -22.05
C THR A 254 -22.43 -28.58 -20.92
N GLU A 255 -22.01 -28.74 -19.67
CA GLU A 255 -22.86 -28.58 -18.48
C GLU A 255 -22.62 -27.25 -17.75
N VAL A 256 -21.63 -26.46 -18.18
CA VAL A 256 -21.27 -25.16 -17.59
C VAL A 256 -21.54 -24.04 -18.59
N GLU A 257 -22.15 -22.96 -18.10
CA GLU A 257 -22.29 -21.69 -18.84
C GLU A 257 -21.28 -20.69 -18.29
N ASP A 258 -20.36 -20.24 -19.13
CA ASP A 258 -19.28 -19.33 -18.73
C ASP A 258 -19.84 -17.99 -18.21
N GLY A 259 -19.31 -17.54 -17.07
CA GLY A 259 -19.75 -16.29 -16.43
C GLY A 259 -21.16 -16.31 -15.84
N LYS A 260 -21.89 -17.44 -15.84
CA LYS A 260 -23.22 -17.52 -15.22
C LYS A 260 -23.11 -17.40 -13.70
N ILE A 261 -23.83 -16.44 -13.14
CA ILE A 261 -23.97 -16.22 -11.70
C ILE A 261 -25.45 -16.36 -11.34
N GLU A 262 -25.75 -17.18 -10.35
CA GLU A 262 -27.11 -17.41 -9.86
C GLU A 262 -27.14 -17.28 -8.33
N LEU A 263 -28.09 -16.51 -7.82
CA LEU A 263 -28.35 -16.36 -6.39
C LEU A 263 -29.65 -17.07 -6.05
N ILE A 264 -29.57 -18.15 -5.26
CA ILE A 264 -30.73 -18.91 -4.80
C ILE A 264 -30.97 -18.60 -3.32
N GLY A 265 -31.95 -17.77 -3.05
CA GLY A 265 -32.29 -17.31 -1.70
C GLY A 265 -32.44 -15.79 -1.63
N PRO A 266 -32.56 -15.23 -0.40
CA PRO A 266 -32.59 -13.80 -0.19
C PRO A 266 -31.22 -13.17 -0.50
N ASP A 267 -31.26 -12.00 -1.13
CA ASP A 267 -30.06 -11.18 -1.38
C ASP A 267 -29.74 -10.31 -0.15
N VAL A 268 -28.52 -9.80 -0.08
CA VAL A 268 -27.96 -9.08 1.07
C VAL A 268 -28.69 -7.77 1.37
N ASP A 269 -29.34 -7.16 0.37
CA ASP A 269 -30.16 -5.95 0.51
C ASP A 269 -31.57 -6.23 1.04
N THR A 270 -31.98 -7.50 1.11
CA THR A 270 -33.30 -7.93 1.60
C THR A 270 -33.30 -8.43 3.05
N ILE A 271 -32.13 -8.49 3.70
CA ILE A 271 -31.98 -8.96 5.08
C ILE A 271 -31.74 -7.82 6.05
N GLU A 272 -32.13 -8.02 7.31
CA GLU A 272 -31.91 -7.07 8.39
C GLU A 272 -30.41 -6.95 8.74
N PRO A 273 -29.89 -5.74 9.03
CA PRO A 273 -28.51 -5.56 9.48
C PRO A 273 -28.18 -6.42 10.71
N GLY A 274 -27.04 -7.12 10.64
CA GLY A 274 -26.55 -8.03 11.67
C GLY A 274 -27.17 -9.44 11.62
N ALA A 275 -27.94 -9.77 10.58
CA ALA A 275 -28.51 -11.11 10.40
C ALA A 275 -27.43 -12.17 10.16
N ALA A 276 -27.65 -13.37 10.71
CA ALA A 276 -26.85 -14.55 10.45
C ALA A 276 -27.59 -15.50 9.50
N MET A 277 -27.03 -15.77 8.34
CA MET A 277 -27.69 -16.51 7.25
C MET A 277 -26.83 -17.70 6.79
N PRO A 278 -27.43 -18.81 6.32
CA PRO A 278 -26.65 -19.87 5.68
C PRO A 278 -26.13 -19.41 4.32
N LEU A 279 -24.93 -19.87 3.93
CA LEU A 279 -24.32 -19.59 2.63
C LEU A 279 -23.75 -20.87 2.02
N ALA A 280 -23.95 -21.05 0.71
CA ALA A 280 -23.27 -22.06 -0.07
C ALA A 280 -22.66 -21.40 -1.31
N ILE A 281 -21.34 -21.36 -1.39
CA ILE A 281 -20.61 -20.93 -2.58
C ILE A 281 -20.28 -22.18 -3.39
N ILE A 282 -21.01 -22.37 -4.49
CA ILE A 282 -20.83 -23.51 -5.38
C ILE A 282 -20.14 -23.02 -6.66
N VAL A 283 -18.93 -23.52 -6.91
CA VAL A 283 -18.13 -23.13 -8.07
C VAL A 283 -18.00 -24.32 -9.01
N GLU A 284 -18.62 -24.20 -10.18
CA GLU A 284 -18.56 -25.20 -11.24
C GLU A 284 -17.50 -24.79 -12.26
N VAL A 285 -16.49 -25.63 -12.44
CA VAL A 285 -15.39 -25.37 -13.39
C VAL A 285 -15.37 -26.43 -14.49
N ALA A 286 -15.05 -26.01 -15.70
CA ALA A 286 -14.81 -26.91 -16.82
C ALA A 286 -13.53 -26.46 -17.56
N GLY A 287 -12.68 -27.43 -17.90
CA GLY A 287 -11.40 -27.20 -18.55
C GLY A 287 -11.03 -28.39 -19.42
N ARG A 288 -10.11 -28.19 -20.37
CA ARG A 288 -9.59 -29.29 -21.20
C ARG A 288 -8.49 -30.09 -20.49
N ASP A 289 -7.81 -29.48 -19.52
CA ASP A 289 -6.69 -30.01 -18.75
C ASP A 289 -6.94 -29.84 -17.25
#